data_AF-A0A955PE28-F1
#
_entry.id   AF-A0A955PE28-F1
#
_cell.length_a   1.000
_cell.length_b   1.000
_cell.length_c   1.000
_cell.angle_alpha   90.00
_cell.angle_beta   90.00
_cell.angle_gamma   90.00
#
_symmetry.space_group_name_H-M   'P 1'
#
loop_
_entity.id
_entity.type
_entity.pdbx_description
1 polymer ?
#
loop_
_entity_poly.entity_id
_entity_poly.type
_entity_poly.pdbx_seq_one_letter_code
_entity_poly.pdbx_strand_id
1 'polypeptide(L)'
;MSGIYLLGGTKKQLRCFNGPLFRYGAYSPSRIFLYAFPKDIPGYKCGSLPKPTIQREYERMGGRFVLHGKEWDLHFDEESLRNFYLWDVLPHEIGHHVDRANFYTDNRRSERFAEWFAQEFFRCADLDEGPPAREFQKGISPPNWFRIDV
;
A
#
# COMPACT_ATOMS: atom_id res chain seq x y z
N MET A 1 15.21 -15.62 -12.16
CA MET A 1 15.13 -14.23 -12.69
C MET A 1 14.34 -13.41 -11.69
N SER A 2 15.01 -12.43 -11.06
CA SER A 2 14.39 -11.49 -10.13
C SER A 2 13.86 -10.28 -10.90
N GLY A 3 12.78 -9.67 -10.45
CA GLY A 3 12.25 -8.48 -11.11
C GLY A 3 10.96 -7.93 -10.52
N ILE A 4 10.65 -6.71 -10.93
CA ILE A 4 9.37 -6.03 -10.67
C ILE A 4 8.58 -6.08 -11.97
N TYR A 5 7.36 -6.59 -11.90
CA TYR A 5 6.47 -6.79 -13.04
C TYR A 5 5.25 -5.90 -12.88
N LEU A 6 5.05 -4.97 -13.83
CA LEU A 6 3.82 -4.20 -13.93
C LEU A 6 2.81 -4.99 -14.76
N LEU A 7 1.71 -5.38 -14.13
CA LEU A 7 0.66 -6.17 -14.75
C LEU A 7 -0.55 -5.29 -15.02
N GLY A 8 -1.09 -5.39 -16.23
CA GLY A 8 -2.34 -4.72 -16.57
C GLY A 8 -3.49 -5.15 -15.65
N GLY A 9 -4.42 -4.24 -15.40
CA GLY A 9 -5.66 -4.55 -14.69
C GLY A 9 -6.50 -5.54 -15.49
N THR A 10 -6.87 -6.65 -14.87
CA THR A 10 -7.66 -7.74 -15.44
C THR A 10 -9.01 -7.81 -14.74
N LYS A 11 -10.02 -8.32 -15.45
CA LYS A 11 -11.34 -8.64 -14.86
C LYS A 11 -11.25 -9.61 -13.68
N LYS A 12 -10.18 -10.40 -13.56
CA LYS A 12 -9.96 -11.33 -12.44
C LYS A 12 -9.51 -10.57 -11.19
N GLN A 13 -8.60 -9.59 -11.31
CA GLN A 13 -8.27 -8.69 -10.19
C GLN A 13 -9.49 -7.88 -9.75
N LEU A 14 -10.29 -7.41 -10.70
CA LEU A 14 -11.59 -6.76 -10.42
C LEU A 14 -12.62 -7.68 -9.74
N ARG A 15 -12.45 -9.00 -9.75
CA ARG A 15 -13.31 -9.92 -8.97
C ARG A 15 -12.73 -10.23 -7.60
N CYS A 16 -11.41 -10.28 -7.47
CA CYS A 16 -10.71 -10.32 -6.17
C CYS A 16 -10.86 -9.00 -5.39
N PHE A 17 -11.24 -7.92 -6.07
CA PHE A 17 -11.60 -6.59 -5.57
C PHE A 17 -12.79 -6.56 -4.59
N ASN A 18 -13.64 -7.60 -4.53
CA ASN A 18 -14.81 -7.65 -3.62
C ASN A 18 -14.47 -7.84 -2.12
N GLY A 19 -13.20 -7.74 -1.72
CA GLY A 19 -12.77 -7.73 -0.32
C GLY A 19 -12.67 -6.30 0.24
N PRO A 20 -12.56 -6.11 1.57
CA PRO A 20 -12.53 -4.78 2.20
C PRO A 20 -11.25 -3.97 1.91
N LEU A 21 -10.20 -4.61 1.38
CA LEU A 21 -8.89 -4.01 1.14
C LEU A 21 -8.32 -4.54 -0.17
N PHE A 22 -7.95 -3.63 -1.07
CA PHE A 22 -7.23 -3.96 -2.28
C PHE A 22 -5.73 -4.11 -1.98
N ARG A 23 -5.08 -5.09 -2.60
CA ARG A 23 -3.61 -5.18 -2.63
C ARG A 23 -3.15 -4.88 -4.05
N TYR A 24 -2.55 -3.70 -4.24
CA TYR A 24 -2.02 -3.26 -5.54
C TYR A 24 -0.66 -3.86 -5.88
N GLY A 25 -0.22 -4.77 -5.02
CA GLY A 25 0.86 -5.66 -5.34
C GLY A 25 0.61 -7.10 -4.89
N ALA A 26 1.53 -7.94 -5.30
CA ALA A 26 1.74 -9.25 -4.74
C ALA A 26 3.23 -9.58 -4.85
N TYR A 27 3.68 -10.47 -3.99
CA TYR A 27 5.07 -10.90 -3.97
C TYR A 27 5.16 -12.43 -4.05
N SER A 28 6.27 -12.89 -4.60
CA SER A 28 6.71 -14.29 -4.55
C SER A 28 8.23 -14.30 -4.38
N PRO A 29 8.89 -15.40 -4.01
CA PRO A 29 10.34 -15.40 -3.85
C PRO A 29 11.04 -14.84 -5.10
N SER A 30 11.84 -13.78 -4.94
CA SER A 30 12.51 -12.99 -5.98
C SER A 30 11.67 -12.14 -6.95
N ARG A 31 10.32 -12.07 -6.85
CA ARG A 31 9.48 -11.28 -7.77
C ARG A 31 8.46 -10.39 -7.05
N ILE A 32 8.33 -9.15 -7.51
CA ILE A 32 7.26 -8.22 -7.12
C ILE A 32 6.34 -8.06 -8.31
N PHE A 33 5.04 -8.11 -8.07
CA PHE A 33 4.01 -7.83 -9.05
C PHE A 33 3.25 -6.60 -8.59
N LEU A 34 3.13 -5.60 -9.46
CA LEU A 34 2.28 -4.44 -9.26
C LEU A 34 1.10 -4.53 -10.21
N TYR A 35 -0.11 -4.32 -9.71
CA TYR A 35 -1.34 -4.43 -10.47
C TYR A 35 -1.86 -3.04 -10.81
N ALA A 36 -2.01 -2.72 -12.09
CA ALA A 36 -2.44 -1.39 -12.51
C ALA A 36 -3.83 -1.03 -11.97
N PHE A 37 -3.98 0.24 -11.56
CA PHE A 37 -5.26 0.79 -11.13
C PHE A 37 -6.25 0.83 -12.31
N PRO A 38 -7.51 0.42 -12.12
CA PRO A 38 -8.49 0.41 -13.20
C PRO A 38 -8.82 1.84 -13.68
N LYS A 39 -8.53 2.14 -14.96
CA LYS A 39 -8.76 3.47 -15.55
C LYS A 39 -10.25 3.85 -15.64
N ASP A 40 -11.12 2.85 -15.86
CA ASP A 40 -12.56 3.06 -16.12
C ASP A 40 -13.42 3.03 -14.86
N ILE A 41 -12.80 2.97 -13.68
CA ILE A 41 -13.51 2.98 -12.40
C ILE A 41 -13.20 4.31 -11.72
N PRO A 42 -14.16 5.26 -11.68
CA PRO A 42 -13.91 6.61 -11.18
C PRO A 42 -13.54 6.68 -9.69
N GLY A 43 -13.60 5.57 -8.96
CA GLY A 43 -13.09 5.40 -7.61
C GLY A 43 -13.33 3.97 -7.13
N TYR A 44 -12.54 3.47 -6.19
CA TYR A 44 -12.76 2.14 -5.60
C TYR A 44 -14.07 2.15 -4.81
N LYS A 45 -15.08 1.37 -5.24
CA LYS A 45 -16.37 1.24 -4.54
C LYS A 45 -16.22 0.50 -3.20
N CYS A 46 -16.21 1.22 -2.10
CA CYS A 46 -16.45 0.72 -0.77
C CYS A 46 -17.97 0.61 -0.53
N GLY A 47 -18.50 -0.61 -0.39
CA GLY A 47 -19.92 -0.81 0.01
C GLY A 47 -20.28 -0.13 1.34
N SER A 48 -19.29 0.18 2.17
CA SER A 48 -19.39 1.03 3.37
C SER A 48 -18.08 1.80 3.56
N LEU A 49 -18.13 2.90 4.32
CA LEU A 49 -16.93 3.64 4.66
C LEU A 49 -15.94 2.74 5.44
N PRO A 50 -14.67 2.63 5.04
CA PRO A 50 -13.68 1.84 5.76
C PRO A 50 -13.46 2.33 7.19
N LYS A 51 -12.77 1.55 8.03
CA LYS A 51 -12.38 2.01 9.38
C LYS A 51 -11.48 3.26 9.29
N PRO A 52 -11.52 4.16 10.29
CA PRO A 52 -10.72 5.39 10.26
C PRO A 52 -9.22 5.17 10.06
N THR A 53 -8.65 4.06 10.53
CA THR A 53 -7.23 3.73 10.32
C THR A 53 -6.91 3.52 8.84
N ILE A 54 -7.74 2.73 8.15
CA ILE A 54 -7.64 2.49 6.71
C ILE A 54 -7.88 3.78 5.93
N GLN A 55 -8.84 4.60 6.36
CA GLN A 55 -9.08 5.89 5.72
C GLN A 55 -7.81 6.75 5.71
N ARG A 56 -7.16 6.89 6.87
CA ARG A 56 -5.94 7.68 7.04
C ARG A 56 -4.78 7.19 6.17
N GLU A 57 -4.63 5.88 5.98
CA GLU A 57 -3.59 5.30 5.11
C GLU A 57 -3.74 5.79 3.66
N TYR A 58 -4.96 5.71 3.12
CA TYR A 58 -5.24 6.19 1.76
C TYR A 58 -5.21 7.72 1.66
N GLU A 59 -5.74 8.43 2.65
CA GLU A 59 -5.74 9.90 2.70
C GLU A 59 -4.33 10.49 2.78
N ARG A 60 -3.41 9.83 3.47
CA ARG A 60 -1.97 10.19 3.51
C ARG A 60 -1.37 10.23 2.11
N MET A 61 -1.84 9.37 1.21
CA MET A 61 -1.36 9.30 -0.18
C MET A 61 -2.18 10.20 -1.12
N GLY A 62 -3.08 11.03 -0.60
CA GLY A 62 -3.95 11.93 -1.36
C GLY A 62 -5.26 11.28 -1.82
N GLY A 63 -5.53 10.04 -1.43
CA GLY A 63 -6.81 9.37 -1.68
C GLY A 63 -7.96 10.06 -0.95
N ARG A 64 -9.15 10.11 -1.56
CA ARG A 64 -10.34 10.73 -0.97
C ARG A 64 -11.52 9.78 -1.00
N PHE A 65 -12.16 9.56 0.14
CA PHE A 65 -13.44 8.84 0.21
C PHE A 65 -14.60 9.81 -0.08
N VAL A 66 -15.39 9.50 -1.10
CA VAL A 66 -16.52 10.31 -1.57
C VAL A 66 -17.80 9.47 -1.49
N LEU A 67 -18.86 10.01 -0.89
CA LEU A 67 -20.15 9.32 -0.83
C LEU A 67 -20.94 9.57 -2.12
N HIS A 68 -21.21 8.52 -2.87
CA HIS A 68 -22.07 8.52 -4.06
C HIS A 68 -23.37 7.74 -3.80
N GLY A 69 -24.43 8.49 -3.47
CA GLY A 69 -25.73 7.91 -3.13
C GLY A 69 -25.68 7.16 -1.79
N LYS A 70 -25.51 5.83 -1.84
CA LYS A 70 -25.36 4.96 -0.66
C LYS A 70 -24.01 4.25 -0.61
N GLU A 71 -23.17 4.42 -1.62
CA GLU A 71 -21.88 3.76 -1.77
C GLU A 71 -20.78 4.78 -1.54
N TRP A 72 -19.68 4.35 -0.92
CA TRP A 72 -18.48 5.16 -0.75
C TRP A 72 -17.49 4.81 -1.84
N ASP A 73 -16.87 5.80 -2.46
CA ASP A 73 -15.85 5.58 -3.49
C ASP A 73 -14.52 6.18 -3.02
N LEU A 74 -13.40 5.48 -3.21
CA LEU A 74 -12.06 6.02 -3.00
C LEU A 74 -11.48 6.54 -4.32
N HIS A 75 -11.22 7.84 -4.37
CA HIS A 75 -10.74 8.54 -5.54
C HIS A 75 -9.26 8.92 -5.39
N PHE A 76 -8.52 8.79 -6.49
CA PHE A 76 -7.19 9.35 -6.67
C PHE A 76 -7.18 10.22 -7.92
N ASP A 77 -6.48 11.35 -7.87
CA ASP A 77 -5.95 11.99 -9.08
C ASP A 77 -4.63 11.32 -9.50
N GLU A 78 -4.06 11.75 -10.63
CA GLU A 78 -2.86 11.13 -11.19
C GLU A 78 -1.65 11.22 -10.25
N GLU A 79 -1.49 12.34 -9.55
CA GLU A 79 -0.38 12.57 -8.62
C GLU A 79 -0.53 11.71 -7.36
N SER A 80 -1.70 11.73 -6.73
CA SER A 80 -1.99 10.92 -5.55
C SER A 80 -1.93 9.43 -5.85
N LEU A 81 -2.38 9.00 -7.05
CA LEU A 81 -2.22 7.62 -7.48
C LEU A 81 -0.75 7.25 -7.64
N ARG A 82 0.05 8.10 -8.28
CA ARG A 82 1.50 7.90 -8.42
C ARG A 82 2.15 7.77 -7.04
N ASN A 83 1.84 8.67 -6.12
CA ASN A 83 2.38 8.67 -4.76
C ASN A 83 1.99 7.40 -4.01
N PHE A 84 0.73 6.98 -4.13
CA PHE A 84 0.26 5.74 -3.54
C PHE A 84 1.06 4.51 -4.02
N TYR A 85 1.38 4.41 -5.32
CA TYR A 85 2.24 3.31 -5.79
C TYR A 85 3.68 3.41 -5.33
N LEU A 86 4.28 4.60 -5.42
CA LEU A 86 5.70 4.80 -5.16
C LEU A 86 6.04 4.71 -3.68
N TRP A 87 5.14 5.16 -2.81
CA TRP A 87 5.43 5.35 -1.40
C TRP A 87 4.65 4.45 -0.44
N ASP A 88 3.65 3.73 -0.93
CA ASP A 88 2.89 2.77 -0.13
C ASP A 88 3.05 1.36 -0.70
N VAL A 89 2.50 1.13 -1.90
CA VAL A 89 2.40 -0.21 -2.49
C VAL A 89 3.76 -0.83 -2.78
N LEU A 90 4.62 -0.16 -3.54
CA LEU A 90 5.92 -0.72 -3.91
C LEU A 90 6.82 -0.97 -2.69
N PRO A 91 6.99 -0.02 -1.75
CA PRO A 91 7.74 -0.26 -0.52
C PRO A 91 7.18 -1.42 0.30
N HIS A 92 5.86 -1.58 0.38
CA HIS A 92 5.23 -2.73 1.08
C HIS A 92 5.66 -4.05 0.46
N GLU A 93 5.58 -4.18 -0.87
CA GLU A 93 6.02 -5.39 -1.58
C GLU A 93 7.53 -5.63 -1.46
N ILE A 94 8.35 -4.57 -1.42
CA ILE A 94 9.79 -4.67 -1.12
C ILE A 94 10.01 -5.16 0.30
N GLY A 95 9.23 -4.67 1.28
CA GLY A 95 9.27 -5.12 2.67
C GLY A 95 9.07 -6.62 2.78
N HIS A 96 8.10 -7.18 2.06
CA HIS A 96 7.93 -8.63 1.98
C HIS A 96 9.12 -9.38 1.37
N HIS A 97 9.86 -8.76 0.43
CA HIS A 97 11.09 -9.34 -0.13
C HIS A 97 12.28 -9.29 0.81
N VAL A 98 12.38 -8.21 1.60
CA VAL A 98 13.42 -8.03 2.61
C VAL A 98 13.20 -9.02 3.75
N ASP A 99 11.93 -9.28 4.11
CA ASP A 99 11.51 -10.21 5.16
C ASP A 99 11.62 -11.70 4.79
N ARG A 100 12.78 -12.11 4.27
CA ARG A 100 13.03 -13.50 3.82
C ARG A 100 12.89 -14.52 4.94
N ALA A 101 13.09 -14.12 6.21
CA ALA A 101 13.06 -15.00 7.36
C ALA A 101 11.64 -15.43 7.77
N ASN A 102 10.62 -14.60 7.52
CA ASN A 102 9.23 -14.90 7.91
C ASN A 102 8.33 -15.30 6.73
N PHE A 103 8.90 -15.40 5.51
CA PHE A 103 8.17 -15.62 4.26
C PHE A 103 7.22 -16.82 4.28
N TYR A 104 7.56 -17.90 4.99
CA TYR A 104 6.80 -19.17 5.00
C TYR A 104 6.18 -19.50 6.36
N THR A 105 6.41 -18.69 7.39
CA THR A 105 6.19 -19.11 8.79
C THR A 105 5.11 -18.30 9.48
N ASP A 106 4.94 -17.01 9.16
CA ASP A 106 3.92 -16.17 9.78
C ASP A 106 3.48 -15.02 8.86
N ASN A 107 2.38 -15.24 8.14
CA ASN A 107 1.79 -14.22 7.27
C ASN A 107 1.45 -12.93 8.04
N ARG A 108 0.98 -13.01 9.29
CA ARG A 108 0.58 -11.80 10.04
C ARG A 108 1.79 -10.96 10.42
N ARG A 109 2.89 -11.60 10.81
CA ARG A 109 4.14 -10.91 11.11
C ARG A 109 4.75 -10.30 9.86
N SER A 110 4.72 -11.02 8.73
CA SER A 110 5.27 -10.53 7.47
C SER A 110 4.50 -9.32 6.93
N GLU A 111 3.17 -9.34 6.99
CA GLU A 111 2.32 -8.20 6.60
C GLU A 111 2.59 -6.97 7.46
N ARG A 112 2.73 -7.15 8.79
CA ARG A 112 3.07 -6.04 9.69
C ARG A 112 4.46 -5.48 9.44
N PHE A 113 5.42 -6.31 9.06
CA PHE A 113 6.75 -5.84 8.70
C PHE A 113 6.72 -5.04 7.40
N ALA A 114 6.04 -5.55 6.38
CA ALA A 114 5.88 -4.85 5.11
C ALA A 114 5.16 -3.50 5.28
N GLU A 115 4.11 -3.46 6.10
CA GLU A 115 3.39 -2.23 6.45
C GLU A 115 4.31 -1.23 7.16
N TRP A 116 5.07 -1.67 8.17
CA TRP A 116 6.05 -0.83 8.85
C TRP A 116 7.13 -0.31 7.89
N PHE A 117 7.66 -1.18 7.03
CA PHE A 117 8.71 -0.85 6.07
C PHE A 117 8.23 0.26 5.11
N ALA A 118 7.01 0.15 4.60
CA ALA A 118 6.44 1.17 3.72
C ALA A 118 6.27 2.53 4.42
N GLN A 119 5.77 2.51 5.66
CA GLN A 119 5.60 3.73 6.47
C GLN A 119 6.93 4.41 6.78
N GLU A 120 7.96 3.63 7.10
CA GLU A 120 9.29 4.16 7.36
C GLU A 120 9.97 4.69 6.09
N PHE A 121 9.79 3.99 4.97
CA PHE A 121 10.28 4.45 3.67
C PHE A 121 9.66 5.80 3.27
N PHE A 122 8.34 5.94 3.42
CA PHE A 122 7.63 7.22 3.22
C PHE A 122 8.17 8.30 4.15
N ARG A 123 8.28 8.01 5.46
CA ARG A 123 8.78 8.96 6.46
C ARG A 123 10.18 9.48 6.14
N CYS A 124 11.08 8.63 5.64
CA CYS A 124 12.43 9.03 5.26
C CYS A 124 12.44 9.82 3.94
N ALA A 125 11.61 9.46 2.96
CA ALA A 125 11.49 10.21 1.71
C ALA A 125 10.95 11.64 1.92
N ASP A 126 10.02 11.81 2.87
CA ASP A 126 9.51 13.11 3.32
C ASP A 126 10.59 14.04 3.88
N LEU A 127 11.73 13.51 4.34
CA LEU A 127 12.81 14.31 4.92
C LEU A 127 13.80 14.84 3.87
N ASP A 128 13.87 14.21 2.69
CA ASP A 128 14.90 14.51 1.68
C ASP A 128 14.32 15.18 0.40
N GLU A 129 13.19 14.74 -0.17
CA GLU A 129 12.61 15.28 -1.44
C GLU A 129 11.08 14.97 -1.61
N GLY A 130 10.30 14.78 -0.52
CA GLY A 130 8.99 14.10 -0.54
C GLY A 130 7.73 14.86 -1.02
N PRO A 131 6.60 14.13 -1.25
CA PRO A 131 5.30 14.69 -1.69
C PRO A 131 4.73 15.71 -0.70
N PRO A 132 3.78 16.60 -1.11
CA PRO A 132 3.34 17.73 -0.30
C PRO A 132 2.79 17.29 1.06
N ALA A 133 3.52 17.68 2.11
CA ALA A 133 3.27 17.30 3.50
C ALA A 133 1.84 17.59 3.97
N ARG A 134 1.20 16.58 4.55
CA ARG A 134 0.20 16.77 5.62
C ARG A 134 0.70 16.01 6.85
N GLU A 135 0.73 16.69 7.99
CA GLU A 135 1.39 16.28 9.23
C GLU A 135 1.32 14.77 9.53
N PHE A 136 2.49 14.13 9.52
CA PHE A 136 2.67 12.75 9.93
C PHE A 136 2.69 12.65 11.46
N GLN A 137 1.84 11.80 12.06
CA GLN A 137 1.90 11.53 13.49
C GLN A 137 3.11 10.65 13.83
N LYS A 138 4.05 11.18 14.63
CA LYS A 138 5.16 10.42 15.23
C LYS A 138 4.62 9.29 16.11
N GLY A 139 5.11 8.04 15.93
CA GLY A 139 4.79 6.98 16.88
C GLY A 139 5.18 5.54 16.55
N ILE A 140 5.80 5.25 15.40
CA ILE A 140 6.04 3.87 14.98
C ILE A 140 7.54 3.60 15.02
N SER A 141 7.99 2.94 16.09
CA SER A 141 9.36 2.41 16.20
C SER A 141 9.47 1.07 15.48
N PRO A 142 10.67 0.72 14.95
CA PRO A 142 10.91 -0.61 14.42
C PRO A 142 10.50 -1.69 15.42
N PRO A 143 9.95 -2.84 14.96
CA PRO A 143 9.65 -3.94 15.85
C PRO A 143 10.90 -4.33 16.65
N ASN A 144 10.74 -4.66 17.94
CA ASN A 144 11.86 -4.95 18.86
C ASN A 144 12.86 -6.03 18.38
N TRP A 145 12.48 -6.86 17.41
CA TRP A 145 13.31 -7.91 16.82
C TRP A 145 14.09 -7.46 15.57
N PHE A 146 13.93 -6.21 15.11
CA PHE A 146 14.62 -5.62 13.96
C PHE A 146 15.82 -4.76 14.39
N ARG A 147 16.44 -5.05 15.54
CA ARG A 147 17.73 -4.46 15.89
C ARG A 147 18.81 -5.18 15.07
N ILE A 148 19.34 -4.49 14.08
CA ILE A 148 20.60 -4.86 13.45
C ILE A 148 21.67 -4.34 14.39
N ASP A 149 22.31 -5.24 15.14
CA ASP A 149 23.56 -4.90 15.82
C ASP A 149 24.60 -4.67 14.72
N VAL A 150 25.04 -3.41 14.58
CA VAL A 150 26.14 -3.01 13.69
C VAL A 150 27.45 -3.15 14.43
#